data_AF-A0AAE3B842-F1
#
_entry.id   AF-A0AAE3B842-F1
#
_cell.length_a   1.000
_cell.length_b   1.000
_cell.length_c   1.000
_cell.angle_alpha   90.00
_cell.angle_beta   90.00
_cell.angle_gamma   90.00
#
_symmetry.space_group_name_H-M   'P 1'
#
loop_
_entity.id
_entity.type
_entity.pdbx_description
1 polymer ?
#
loop_
_entity_poly.entity_id
_entity_poly.type
_entity_poly.pdbx_seq_one_letter_code
_entity_poly.pdbx_strand_id
1 'polypeptide(L)'
;MTKLVLNIERVGWSKLEGQRRHDQRIGGDLSHVDLDASEDNLVLHGSGDAKADVRACLDKFEAAPRADNETPFNRFVIQPGDGFDWSNPKAIGKWLKLSKKWLQDEYGEGFVYAVLHTDERTPHIHAVCVPLYQSKTKHREAWKVSHKQHPATKGKGSYERLRRRCADALGFEYGDPGNKPRTEAQRLADEAAVARAAGLLSAARATAQGIVSRAKGLLAETEGRVARISKDLDHAAKMADLVGMEARAQAARQQKAKITPHTAAVRAMQQRRGNGER
;
A
#
# COMPACT_ATOMS: atom_id res chain seq x y z
N MET A 1 -8.83 -13.48 -4.56
CA MET A 1 -10.07 -12.77 -4.20
C MET A 1 -9.68 -11.44 -3.57
N THR A 2 -10.56 -10.43 -3.63
CA THR A 2 -10.31 -9.14 -2.98
C THR A 2 -10.37 -9.28 -1.46
N LYS A 3 -9.38 -8.74 -0.74
CA LYS A 3 -9.42 -8.69 0.74
C LYS A 3 -10.24 -7.51 1.25
N LEU A 4 -10.93 -7.66 2.37
CA LEU A 4 -11.62 -6.58 3.06
C LEU A 4 -10.65 -5.83 3.99
N VAL A 5 -10.51 -4.52 3.77
CA VAL A 5 -9.95 -3.59 4.76
C VAL A 5 -11.13 -2.87 5.41
N LEU A 6 -11.39 -3.20 6.66
CA LEU A 6 -12.46 -2.59 7.45
C LEU A 6 -11.87 -2.09 8.75
N ASN A 7 -12.18 -0.86 9.14
CA ASN A 7 -12.00 -0.38 10.51
C ASN A 7 -13.36 -0.04 11.11
N ILE A 8 -13.54 -0.36 12.40
CA ILE A 8 -14.73 -0.02 13.15
C ILE A 8 -14.26 0.56 14.47
N GLU A 9 -14.66 1.79 14.73
CA GLU A 9 -14.24 2.54 15.90
C GLU A 9 -15.46 3.13 16.60
N ARG A 10 -15.50 3.01 17.93
CA ARG A 10 -16.49 3.73 18.72
C ARG A 10 -16.07 5.19 18.86
N VAL A 11 -16.97 6.11 18.50
CA VAL A 11 -16.68 7.54 18.45
C VAL A 11 -17.71 8.35 19.25
N GLY A 12 -17.23 9.47 19.78
CA GLY A 12 -18.03 10.51 20.45
C GLY A 12 -18.15 11.77 19.60
N TRP A 13 -18.83 12.78 20.16
CA TRP A 13 -19.11 14.05 19.47
C TRP A 13 -17.87 14.79 18.97
N SER A 14 -16.77 14.77 19.73
CA SER A 14 -15.51 15.42 19.32
C SER A 14 -14.90 14.75 18.09
N LYS A 15 -14.92 13.41 18.03
CA LYS A 15 -14.44 12.66 16.86
C LYS A 15 -15.34 12.85 15.64
N LEU A 16 -16.65 13.02 15.82
CA LEU A 16 -17.56 13.39 14.73
C LEU A 16 -17.30 14.81 14.21
N GLU A 17 -16.94 15.76 15.08
CA GLU A 17 -16.52 17.09 14.64
C GLU A 17 -15.21 17.02 13.82
N GLY A 18 -14.24 16.23 14.30
CA GLY A 18 -13.01 15.98 13.54
C GLY A 18 -13.30 15.34 12.18
N GLN A 19 -14.21 14.37 12.14
CA GLN A 19 -14.67 13.71 10.91
C GLN A 19 -15.30 14.72 9.94
N ARG A 20 -16.23 15.56 10.41
CA ARG A 20 -16.86 16.62 9.59
C ARG A 20 -15.81 17.53 8.96
N ARG A 21 -14.83 17.99 9.75
CA ARG A 21 -13.77 18.87 9.25
C ARG A 21 -12.87 18.19 8.23
N HIS A 22 -12.57 16.91 8.46
CA HIS A 22 -11.81 16.08 7.54
C HIS A 22 -12.55 15.90 6.23
N ASP A 23 -13.82 15.47 6.26
CA ASP A 23 -14.60 15.13 5.06
C ASP A 23 -14.91 16.38 4.21
N GLN A 24 -15.01 17.55 4.85
CA GLN A 24 -15.16 18.84 4.17
C GLN A 24 -13.82 19.50 3.80
N ARG A 25 -12.69 18.85 4.08
CA ARG A 25 -11.32 19.34 3.82
C ARG A 25 -11.01 20.72 4.43
N ILE A 26 -11.68 21.08 5.52
CA ILE A 26 -11.52 22.36 6.24
C ILE A 26 -10.63 22.24 7.49
N GLY A 27 -10.05 21.07 7.73
CA GLY A 27 -9.07 20.88 8.81
C GLY A 27 -8.66 19.43 9.03
N GLY A 28 -7.59 19.25 9.78
CA GLY A 28 -6.91 17.97 9.93
C GLY A 28 -5.55 18.00 9.24
N ASP A 29 -4.89 16.84 9.17
CA ASP A 29 -3.71 16.67 8.33
C ASP A 29 -4.16 16.42 6.90
N LEU A 30 -3.83 17.34 6.00
CA LEU A 30 -4.17 17.28 4.57
C LEU A 30 -2.95 16.98 3.70
N SER A 31 -1.80 16.64 4.29
CA SER A 31 -0.56 16.38 3.53
C SER A 31 -0.64 15.21 2.56
N HIS A 32 -1.66 14.36 2.71
CA HIS A 32 -1.90 13.17 1.89
C HIS A 32 -3.11 13.33 0.94
N VAL A 33 -3.74 14.51 0.91
CA VAL A 33 -4.95 14.79 0.12
C VAL A 33 -4.57 15.55 -1.15
N ASP A 34 -5.07 15.09 -2.28
CA ASP A 34 -5.06 15.83 -3.54
C ASP A 34 -6.28 16.77 -3.60
N LEU A 35 -6.08 18.04 -3.24
CA LEU A 35 -7.17 19.02 -3.13
C LEU A 35 -7.86 19.30 -4.48
N ASP A 36 -7.17 19.09 -5.60
CA ASP A 36 -7.76 19.27 -6.93
C ASP A 36 -8.74 18.15 -7.28
N ALA A 37 -8.61 16.99 -6.63
CA ALA A 37 -9.50 15.83 -6.80
C ALA A 37 -10.63 15.77 -5.75
N SER A 38 -10.67 16.68 -4.77
CA SER A 38 -11.66 16.64 -3.68
C SER A 38 -13.11 16.83 -4.14
N GLU A 39 -13.33 17.41 -5.32
CA GLU A 39 -14.68 17.53 -5.91
C GLU A 39 -15.26 16.19 -6.37
N ASP A 40 -14.41 15.17 -6.58
CA ASP A 40 -14.83 13.82 -6.97
C ASP A 40 -15.34 12.99 -5.78
N ASN A 41 -15.16 13.49 -4.55
CA ASN A 41 -15.69 12.85 -3.35
C ASN A 41 -17.22 12.81 -3.39
N LEU A 42 -17.80 11.67 -3.04
CA LEU A 42 -19.23 11.43 -3.22
C LEU A 42 -19.94 11.15 -1.90
N VAL A 43 -20.94 11.96 -1.56
CA VAL A 43 -21.86 11.65 -0.46
C VAL A 43 -22.77 10.49 -0.88
N LEU A 44 -22.54 9.32 -0.28
CA LEU A 44 -23.31 8.12 -0.54
C LEU A 44 -24.62 8.08 0.27
N HIS A 45 -24.63 8.69 1.46
CA HIS A 45 -25.78 8.78 2.35
C HIS A 45 -25.61 9.91 3.37
N GLY A 46 -26.71 10.54 3.77
CA GLY A 46 -26.70 11.69 4.68
C GLY A 46 -26.49 13.02 3.96
N SER A 47 -26.11 14.05 4.72
CA SER A 47 -26.00 15.43 4.25
C SER A 47 -24.58 15.87 3.87
N GLY A 48 -23.57 15.05 4.16
CA GLY A 48 -22.16 15.49 4.11
C GLY A 48 -21.64 15.98 5.47
N ASP A 49 -22.50 16.09 6.49
CA ASP A 49 -22.12 16.40 7.86
C ASP A 49 -22.56 15.28 8.81
N ALA A 50 -21.62 14.37 9.09
CA ALA A 50 -21.85 13.22 9.97
C ALA A 50 -22.38 13.61 11.36
N LYS A 51 -22.00 14.78 11.88
CA LYS A 51 -22.43 15.23 13.21
C LYS A 51 -23.86 15.75 13.18
N ALA A 52 -24.23 16.49 12.13
CA ALA A 52 -25.60 16.93 11.91
C ALA A 52 -26.54 15.73 11.68
N ASP A 53 -26.13 14.76 10.87
CA ASP A 53 -26.93 13.58 10.56
C ASP A 53 -27.19 12.70 11.79
N VAL A 54 -26.18 12.54 12.66
CA VAL A 54 -26.35 11.85 13.94
C VAL A 54 -27.35 12.60 14.84
N ARG A 55 -27.29 13.94 14.91
CA ARG A 55 -28.26 14.72 15.71
C ARG A 55 -29.68 14.56 15.17
N ALA A 56 -29.87 14.73 13.86
CA ALA A 56 -31.17 14.57 13.22
C ALA A 56 -31.77 13.18 13.47
N CYS A 57 -30.94 12.13 13.45
CA CYS A 57 -31.35 10.78 13.80
C CYS A 57 -31.81 10.66 15.27
N LEU A 58 -31.02 11.18 16.22
CA LEU A 58 -31.39 11.16 17.64
C LEU A 58 -32.70 11.92 17.91
N ASP A 59 -32.86 13.09 17.29
CA ASP A 59 -34.07 13.91 17.42
C ASP A 59 -35.29 13.20 16.82
N LYS A 60 -35.16 12.64 15.60
CA LYS A 60 -36.22 11.87 14.93
C LYS A 60 -36.76 10.72 15.78
N PHE A 61 -35.87 10.02 16.48
CA PHE A 61 -36.23 8.85 17.29
C PHE A 61 -36.43 9.16 18.77
N GLU A 62 -36.34 10.44 19.16
CA GLU A 62 -36.39 10.89 20.56
C GLU A 62 -35.44 10.07 21.46
N ALA A 63 -34.29 9.71 20.90
CA ALA A 63 -33.32 8.83 21.53
C ALA A 63 -32.10 9.63 21.99
N ALA A 64 -31.60 9.34 23.19
CA ALA A 64 -30.38 9.93 23.70
C ALA A 64 -29.36 8.86 24.07
N PRO A 65 -28.07 9.03 23.72
CA PRO A 65 -26.99 8.31 24.35
C PRO A 65 -27.00 8.50 25.87
N ARG A 66 -26.56 7.50 26.62
CA ARG A 66 -26.33 7.69 28.06
C ARG A 66 -25.20 8.68 28.29
N ALA A 67 -25.35 9.53 29.31
CA ALA A 67 -24.37 10.57 29.64
C ALA A 67 -22.98 10.01 29.98
N ASP A 68 -22.91 8.79 30.53
CA ASP A 68 -21.66 8.09 30.87
C ASP A 68 -20.97 7.44 29.66
N ASN A 69 -21.59 7.46 28.48
CA ASN A 69 -21.07 6.82 27.28
C ASN A 69 -20.44 7.84 26.34
N GLU A 70 -19.14 8.08 26.52
CA GLU A 70 -18.35 9.05 25.73
C GLU A 70 -18.25 8.70 24.24
N THR A 71 -18.40 7.41 23.89
CA THR A 71 -18.31 6.92 22.51
C THR A 71 -19.55 6.11 22.12
N PRO A 72 -20.70 6.77 21.89
CA PRO A 72 -21.98 6.10 21.69
C PRO A 72 -22.28 5.69 20.24
N PHE A 73 -21.45 6.09 19.28
CA PHE A 73 -21.66 5.80 17.85
C PHE A 73 -20.55 4.90 17.30
N ASN A 74 -20.81 4.24 16.18
CA ASN A 74 -19.78 3.53 15.41
C ASN A 74 -19.41 4.34 14.18
N ARG A 75 -18.11 4.51 13.97
CA ARG A 75 -17.53 4.97 12.70
C ARG A 75 -16.92 3.77 11.97
N PHE A 76 -17.14 3.73 10.67
CA PHE A 76 -16.60 2.73 9.76
C PHE A 76 -15.66 3.40 8.76
N VAL A 77 -14.57 2.70 8.45
CA VAL A 77 -13.77 2.96 7.24
C VAL A 77 -13.77 1.66 6.45
N ILE A 78 -14.37 1.68 5.26
CA ILE A 78 -14.53 0.51 4.40
C ILE A 78 -13.70 0.71 3.14
N GLN A 79 -12.83 -0.24 2.83
CA GLN A 79 -11.93 -0.16 1.69
C GLN A 79 -11.72 -1.56 1.08
N PRO A 80 -11.72 -1.68 -0.26
CA PRO A 80 -11.19 -2.86 -0.94
C PRO A 80 -9.67 -2.93 -0.75
N GLY A 81 -9.18 -4.06 -0.25
CA GLY A 81 -7.77 -4.36 -0.13
C GLY A 81 -7.19 -4.97 -1.40
N ASP A 82 -6.10 -5.71 -1.23
CA ASP A 82 -5.36 -6.37 -2.32
C ASP A 82 -6.30 -7.17 -3.24
N GLY A 83 -6.05 -7.07 -4.56
CA GLY A 83 -6.79 -7.80 -5.57
C GLY A 83 -8.11 -7.15 -6.00
N PHE A 84 -8.39 -5.91 -5.62
CA PHE A 84 -9.50 -5.13 -6.20
C PHE A 84 -9.10 -4.48 -7.52
N ASP A 85 -9.98 -4.57 -8.51
CA ASP A 85 -9.79 -3.97 -9.83
C ASP A 85 -10.35 -2.55 -9.87
N TRP A 86 -9.49 -1.58 -9.55
CA TRP A 86 -9.80 -0.15 -9.61
C TRP A 86 -10.00 0.38 -11.04
N SER A 87 -9.61 -0.37 -12.07
CA SER A 87 -9.80 0.03 -13.47
C SER A 87 -11.20 -0.28 -13.99
N ASN A 88 -12.00 -1.03 -13.23
CA ASN A 88 -13.32 -1.51 -13.64
C ASN A 88 -14.45 -0.73 -12.93
N PRO A 89 -15.15 0.17 -13.64
CA PRO A 89 -16.23 0.96 -13.05
C PRO A 89 -17.38 0.11 -12.49
N LYS A 90 -17.64 -1.07 -13.06
CA LYS A 90 -18.67 -1.98 -12.55
C LYS A 90 -18.28 -2.58 -11.20
N ALA A 91 -16.99 -2.88 -11.00
CA ALA A 91 -16.48 -3.38 -9.72
C ALA A 91 -16.60 -2.30 -8.64
N ILE A 92 -16.21 -1.05 -8.96
CA ILE A 92 -16.37 0.11 -8.08
C ILE A 92 -17.84 0.33 -7.73
N GLY A 93 -18.71 0.44 -8.72
CA GLY A 93 -20.15 0.66 -8.50
C GLY A 93 -20.80 -0.46 -7.66
N LYS A 94 -20.38 -1.72 -7.87
CA LYS A 94 -20.80 -2.86 -7.05
C LYS A 94 -20.34 -2.71 -5.60
N TRP A 95 -19.07 -2.37 -5.37
CA TRP A 95 -18.53 -2.16 -4.02
C TRP A 95 -19.26 -1.03 -3.27
N LEU A 96 -19.48 0.13 -3.89
CA LEU A 96 -20.20 1.24 -3.27
C LEU A 96 -21.64 0.84 -2.90
N LYS A 97 -22.35 0.20 -3.84
CA LYS A 97 -23.73 -0.26 -3.63
C LYS A 97 -23.84 -1.29 -2.51
N LEU A 98 -22.96 -2.30 -2.50
CA LEU A 98 -22.97 -3.36 -1.49
C LEU A 98 -22.57 -2.83 -0.11
N SER A 99 -21.59 -1.92 -0.03
CA SER A 99 -21.19 -1.29 1.24
C SER A 99 -22.34 -0.50 1.86
N LYS A 100 -23.00 0.34 1.06
CA LYS A 100 -24.17 1.10 1.51
C LYS A 100 -25.32 0.17 1.94
N LYS A 101 -25.62 -0.85 1.12
CA LYS A 101 -26.66 -1.84 1.44
C LYS A 101 -26.36 -2.58 2.74
N TRP A 102 -25.13 -3.03 2.94
CA TRP A 102 -24.73 -3.74 4.15
C TRP A 102 -24.89 -2.88 5.40
N LEU A 103 -24.47 -1.60 5.36
CA LEU A 103 -24.68 -0.67 6.48
C LEU A 103 -26.18 -0.48 6.80
N GLN A 104 -27.00 -0.31 5.75
CA GLN A 104 -28.45 -0.20 5.87
C GLN A 104 -29.07 -1.48 6.46
N ASP A 105 -28.62 -2.67 6.04
CA ASP A 105 -29.14 -3.94 6.54
C ASP A 105 -28.74 -4.18 8.01
N GLU A 106 -27.55 -3.75 8.43
CA GLU A 106 -27.05 -3.95 9.80
C GLU A 106 -27.60 -2.95 10.81
N TYR A 107 -27.79 -1.68 10.41
CA TYR A 107 -28.15 -0.59 11.31
C TYR A 107 -29.53 0.03 11.02
N GLY A 108 -30.16 -0.28 9.89
CA GLY A 108 -31.46 0.28 9.52
C GLY A 108 -31.45 1.81 9.53
N GLU A 109 -32.43 2.40 10.22
CA GLU A 109 -32.53 3.84 10.46
C GLU A 109 -31.36 4.45 11.25
N GLY A 110 -30.55 3.60 11.89
CA GLY A 110 -29.32 4.00 12.56
C GLY A 110 -28.15 4.20 11.61
N PHE A 111 -28.22 3.81 10.34
CA PHE A 111 -27.24 4.22 9.33
C PHE A 111 -27.57 5.63 8.87
N VAL A 112 -26.70 6.61 9.16
CA VAL A 112 -27.04 8.03 9.01
C VAL A 112 -26.13 8.79 8.04
N TYR A 113 -24.92 8.28 7.82
CA TYR A 113 -23.91 9.00 7.05
C TYR A 113 -22.97 8.05 6.33
N ALA A 114 -22.68 8.33 5.06
CA ALA A 114 -21.55 7.75 4.33
C ALA A 114 -21.04 8.69 3.24
N VAL A 115 -19.71 8.84 3.15
CA VAL A 115 -19.00 9.56 2.10
C VAL A 115 -17.89 8.68 1.53
N LEU A 116 -17.70 8.75 0.22
CA LEU A 116 -16.56 8.18 -0.49
C LEU A 116 -15.49 9.25 -0.65
N HIS A 117 -14.28 8.96 -0.21
CA HIS A 117 -13.09 9.74 -0.56
C HIS A 117 -12.35 9.07 -1.71
N THR A 118 -12.01 9.83 -2.74
CA THR A 118 -11.22 9.44 -3.92
C THR A 118 -9.97 10.29 -4.10
N ASP A 119 -9.87 11.37 -3.34
CA ASP A 119 -8.79 12.37 -3.33
C ASP A 119 -7.62 12.02 -2.39
N GLU A 120 -7.63 10.81 -1.83
CA GLU A 120 -6.55 10.27 -1.02
C GLU A 120 -5.89 9.09 -1.73
N ARG A 121 -4.73 8.64 -1.24
CA ARG A 121 -3.92 7.57 -1.89
C ARG A 121 -4.71 6.32 -2.28
N THR A 122 -5.71 5.94 -1.48
CA THR A 122 -6.57 4.80 -1.79
C THR A 122 -8.03 5.17 -1.52
N PRO A 123 -8.95 5.00 -2.48
CA PRO A 123 -10.35 5.34 -2.25
C PRO A 123 -10.99 4.50 -1.14
N HIS A 124 -11.74 5.15 -0.26
CA HIS A 124 -12.37 4.49 0.90
C HIS A 124 -13.65 5.21 1.32
N ILE A 125 -14.53 4.48 2.02
CA ILE A 125 -15.80 5.00 2.53
C ILE A 125 -15.65 5.29 4.02
N HIS A 126 -15.90 6.54 4.42
CA HIS A 126 -16.22 6.87 5.80
C HIS A 126 -17.73 6.74 6.00
N ALA A 127 -18.15 6.04 7.05
CA ALA A 127 -19.56 5.95 7.42
C ALA A 127 -19.77 6.03 8.93
N VAL A 128 -20.94 6.50 9.35
CA VAL A 128 -21.32 6.59 10.76
C VAL A 128 -22.68 5.95 10.96
N CYS A 129 -22.77 5.12 12.01
CA CYS A 129 -24.02 4.52 12.44
C CYS A 129 -24.29 4.76 13.95
N VAL A 130 -25.54 5.05 14.26
CA VAL A 130 -26.09 5.11 15.61
C VAL A 130 -26.64 3.72 15.96
N PRO A 131 -26.17 3.08 17.05
CA PRO A 131 -26.65 1.75 17.46
C PRO A 131 -28.03 1.84 18.14
N LEU A 132 -29.06 2.17 17.35
CA LEU A 132 -30.46 2.30 17.76
C LEU A 132 -31.13 0.95 17.99
N TYR A 133 -31.82 0.80 19.11
CA TYR A 133 -32.64 -0.37 19.38
C TYR A 133 -33.95 0.01 20.06
N GLN A 134 -35.00 -0.77 19.79
CA GLN A 134 -36.27 -0.62 20.49
C GLN A 134 -36.20 -1.30 21.86
N SER A 135 -36.43 -0.52 22.91
CA SER A 135 -36.51 -0.98 24.29
C SER A 135 -37.98 -1.07 24.70
N LYS A 136 -38.49 -2.29 24.85
CA LYS A 136 -39.82 -2.54 25.41
C LYS A 136 -39.73 -2.71 26.92
N THR A 137 -40.50 -1.91 27.65
CA THR A 137 -40.72 -2.06 29.10
C THR A 137 -42.21 -2.31 29.34
N LYS A 138 -42.61 -2.68 30.56
CA LYS A 138 -44.03 -2.93 30.90
C LYS A 138 -44.95 -1.75 30.58
N HIS A 139 -44.43 -0.52 30.53
CA HIS A 139 -45.22 0.71 30.41
C HIS A 139 -44.96 1.52 29.14
N ARG A 140 -43.88 1.23 28.40
CA ARG A 140 -43.51 1.99 27.19
C ARG A 140 -42.59 1.21 26.26
N GLU A 141 -42.69 1.55 24.98
CA GLU A 141 -41.72 1.21 23.94
C GLU A 141 -41.05 2.50 23.50
N ALA A 142 -39.72 2.52 23.46
CA ALA A 142 -38.95 3.69 23.10
C ALA A 142 -37.65 3.30 22.42
N TRP A 143 -37.18 4.14 21.49
CA TRP A 143 -35.86 4.00 20.89
C TRP A 143 -34.77 4.42 21.87
N LYS A 144 -33.66 3.68 21.86
CA LYS A 144 -32.50 3.95 22.69
C LYS A 144 -31.21 3.66 21.93
N VAL A 145 -30.12 4.26 22.38
CA VAL A 145 -28.78 4.05 21.80
C VAL A 145 -27.97 3.11 22.70
N SER A 146 -27.57 1.94 22.20
CA SER A 146 -26.69 1.04 22.96
C SER A 146 -26.02 -0.02 22.08
N HIS A 147 -24.69 0.02 22.04
CA HIS A 147 -23.89 -1.05 21.44
C HIS A 147 -24.16 -2.43 22.06
N LYS A 148 -24.44 -2.50 23.38
CA LYS A 148 -24.65 -3.77 24.07
C LYS A 148 -25.97 -4.45 23.68
N GLN A 149 -26.96 -3.68 23.26
CA GLN A 149 -28.30 -4.16 22.93
C GLN A 149 -28.55 -4.23 21.42
N HIS A 150 -27.84 -3.41 20.63
CA HIS A 150 -27.98 -3.38 19.18
C HIS A 150 -27.64 -4.74 18.54
N PRO A 151 -28.48 -5.27 17.63
CA PRO A 151 -28.26 -6.57 17.00
C PRO A 151 -26.88 -6.76 16.37
N ALA A 152 -26.36 -5.73 15.69
CA ALA A 152 -25.06 -5.79 15.03
C ALA A 152 -23.87 -5.95 16.00
N THR A 153 -23.99 -5.43 17.24
CA THR A 153 -22.88 -5.31 18.20
C THR A 153 -23.10 -5.99 19.54
N LYS A 154 -24.24 -6.66 19.75
CA LYS A 154 -24.52 -7.38 21.00
C LYS A 154 -23.68 -8.66 21.17
N GLY A 155 -23.24 -8.92 22.40
CA GLY A 155 -22.51 -10.13 22.79
C GLY A 155 -21.00 -10.10 22.53
N LYS A 156 -20.28 -11.06 23.12
CA LYS A 156 -18.83 -11.22 22.95
C LYS A 156 -18.48 -11.52 21.49
N GLY A 157 -17.41 -10.93 20.97
CA GLY A 157 -16.96 -11.13 19.58
C GLY A 157 -17.88 -10.54 18.51
N SER A 158 -18.79 -9.63 18.88
CA SER A 158 -19.76 -9.05 17.94
C SER A 158 -19.12 -8.29 16.79
N TYR A 159 -18.07 -7.50 17.05
CA TYR A 159 -17.34 -6.79 16.00
C TYR A 159 -16.62 -7.73 15.03
N GLU A 160 -16.11 -8.88 15.49
CA GLU A 160 -15.54 -9.88 14.57
C GLU A 160 -16.64 -10.45 13.66
N ARG A 161 -17.80 -10.82 14.22
CA ARG A 161 -18.94 -11.27 13.42
C ARG A 161 -19.42 -10.20 12.45
N LEU A 162 -19.42 -8.93 12.87
CA LEU A 162 -19.82 -7.81 12.02
C LEU A 162 -18.86 -7.64 10.82
N ARG A 163 -17.56 -7.79 11.04
CA ARG A 163 -16.55 -7.76 9.97
C ARG A 163 -16.71 -8.92 8.99
N ARG A 164 -16.99 -10.13 9.49
CA ARG A 164 -17.30 -11.29 8.63
C ARG A 164 -18.55 -11.06 7.77
N ARG A 165 -19.65 -10.60 8.37
CA ARG A 165 -20.87 -10.28 7.61
C ARG A 165 -20.65 -9.19 6.56
N CYS A 166 -19.77 -8.22 6.83
CA CYS A 166 -19.35 -7.25 5.82
C CYS A 166 -18.63 -7.93 4.66
N ALA A 167 -17.64 -8.77 4.97
CA ALA A 167 -16.88 -9.50 3.96
C ALA A 167 -17.79 -10.37 3.08
N ASP A 168 -18.69 -11.12 3.70
CA ASP A 168 -19.68 -11.96 3.02
C ASP A 168 -20.59 -11.11 2.11
N ALA A 169 -21.10 -9.98 2.62
CA ALA A 169 -21.98 -9.08 1.86
C ALA A 169 -21.27 -8.44 0.65
N LEU A 170 -19.97 -8.17 0.76
CA LEU A 170 -19.16 -7.57 -0.30
C LEU A 170 -18.56 -8.62 -1.24
N GLY A 171 -18.59 -9.90 -0.87
CA GLY A 171 -17.91 -10.99 -1.57
C GLY A 171 -16.38 -10.89 -1.47
N PHE A 172 -15.88 -10.35 -0.35
CA PHE A 172 -14.45 -10.17 -0.07
C PHE A 172 -13.97 -11.21 0.95
N GLU A 173 -12.68 -11.50 0.92
CA GLU A 173 -12.03 -12.31 1.95
C GLU A 173 -11.75 -11.45 3.18
N TYR A 174 -12.08 -11.95 4.36
CA TYR A 174 -11.69 -11.35 5.63
C TYR A 174 -10.93 -12.40 6.43
N GLY A 175 -9.71 -12.02 6.85
CA GLY A 175 -8.66 -12.94 7.30
C GLY A 175 -9.04 -13.96 8.38
N ASP A 176 -8.06 -14.79 8.73
CA ASP A 176 -8.31 -15.93 9.61
C ASP A 176 -8.86 -15.50 11.00
N PRO A 177 -9.83 -16.26 11.54
CA PRO A 177 -10.35 -16.03 12.90
C PRO A 177 -9.23 -15.89 13.94
N GLY A 178 -9.38 -14.89 14.82
CA GLY A 178 -8.43 -14.66 15.91
C GLY A 178 -7.20 -13.81 15.56
N ASN A 179 -7.06 -13.35 14.30
CA ASN A 179 -6.00 -12.42 13.94
C ASN A 179 -6.32 -11.03 14.53
N LYS A 180 -5.75 -10.72 15.70
CA LYS A 180 -5.96 -9.44 16.37
C LYS A 180 -5.32 -8.32 15.54
N PRO A 181 -5.95 -7.13 15.44
CA PRO A 181 -5.28 -5.95 14.91
C PRO A 181 -3.95 -5.74 15.63
N ARG A 182 -2.90 -5.39 14.88
CA ARG A 182 -1.59 -5.07 15.46
C ARG A 182 -1.76 -3.90 16.44
N THR A 183 -1.13 -4.00 17.60
CA THR A 183 -1.03 -2.86 18.51
C THR A 183 -0.12 -1.79 17.91
N GLU A 184 -0.21 -0.56 18.40
CA GLU A 184 0.68 0.51 17.93
C GLU A 184 2.16 0.15 18.09
N ALA A 185 2.51 -0.46 19.23
CA ALA A 185 3.86 -0.96 19.48
C ALA A 185 4.30 -2.01 18.43
N GLN A 186 3.40 -2.90 18.02
CA GLN A 186 3.68 -3.88 16.97
C GLN A 186 3.85 -3.21 15.60
N ARG A 187 3.01 -2.22 15.27
CA ARG A 187 3.16 -1.44 14.02
C ARG A 187 4.51 -0.73 13.95
N LEU A 188 4.88 -0.02 15.01
CA LEU A 188 6.18 0.68 15.09
C LEU A 188 7.36 -0.30 15.02
N ALA A 189 7.25 -1.46 15.66
CA ALA A 189 8.28 -2.50 15.59
C ALA A 189 8.44 -3.05 14.17
N ASP A 190 7.33 -3.31 13.47
CA ASP A 190 7.34 -3.77 12.08
C ASP A 190 7.92 -2.70 11.14
N GLU A 191 7.50 -1.44 11.28
CA GLU A 191 8.04 -0.31 10.51
C GLU A 191 9.55 -0.18 10.72
N ALA A 192 10.02 -0.29 11.97
CA ALA A 192 11.45 -0.28 12.29
C ALA A 192 12.19 -1.50 11.72
N ALA A 193 11.53 -2.66 11.61
CA ALA A 193 12.10 -3.86 10.99
C ALA A 193 12.22 -3.69 9.47
N VAL A 194 11.19 -3.15 8.82
CA VAL A 194 11.20 -2.82 7.38
C VAL A 194 12.30 -1.79 7.06
N ALA A 195 12.41 -0.73 7.86
CA ALA A 195 13.46 0.28 7.69
C ALA A 195 14.86 -0.34 7.82
N ARG A 196 15.08 -1.23 8.80
CA ARG A 196 16.34 -1.98 8.97
C ARG A 196 16.63 -2.85 7.76
N ALA A 197 15.65 -3.60 7.26
CA ALA A 197 15.81 -4.44 6.08
C ALA A 197 16.16 -3.60 4.83
N ALA A 198 15.51 -2.46 4.64
CA ALA A 198 15.83 -1.54 3.54
C ALA A 198 17.27 -1.00 3.64
N GLY A 199 17.72 -0.67 4.84
CA GLY A 199 19.10 -0.26 5.11
C GLY A 199 20.12 -1.35 4.75
N LEU A 200 19.88 -2.59 5.17
CA LEU A 200 20.72 -3.74 4.82
C LEU A 200 20.78 -3.99 3.31
N LEU A 201 19.63 -3.91 2.64
CA LEU A 201 19.54 -4.08 1.19
C LEU A 201 20.35 -2.99 0.45
N SER A 202 20.25 -1.74 0.91
CA SER A 202 21.01 -0.61 0.35
C SER A 202 22.53 -0.80 0.54
N ALA A 203 22.97 -1.21 1.74
CA ALA A 203 24.37 -1.51 2.01
C ALA A 203 24.91 -2.67 1.16
N ALA A 204 24.13 -3.74 0.99
CA ALA A 204 24.46 -4.86 0.11
C ALA A 204 24.58 -4.41 -1.35
N ARG A 205 23.66 -3.55 -1.82
CA ARG A 205 23.72 -2.97 -3.18
C ARG A 205 24.96 -2.12 -3.39
N ALA A 206 25.31 -1.26 -2.44
CA ALA A 206 26.52 -0.45 -2.49
C ALA A 206 27.78 -1.32 -2.56
N THR A 207 27.83 -2.40 -1.77
CA THR A 207 28.93 -3.36 -1.77
C THR A 207 29.06 -4.07 -3.13
N ALA A 208 27.94 -4.55 -3.68
CA ALA A 208 27.90 -5.18 -5.00
C ALA A 208 28.35 -4.21 -6.11
N GLN A 209 27.90 -2.95 -6.07
CA GLN A 209 28.34 -1.90 -6.99
C GLN A 209 29.85 -1.66 -6.88
N GLY A 210 30.40 -1.62 -5.66
CA GLY A 210 31.83 -1.52 -5.40
C GLY A 210 32.61 -2.67 -6.05
N ILE A 211 32.18 -3.91 -5.86
CA ILE A 211 32.79 -5.11 -6.48
C ILE A 211 32.76 -5.00 -8.01
N VAL A 212 31.62 -4.62 -8.58
CA VAL A 212 31.48 -4.45 -10.03
C VAL A 212 32.42 -3.36 -10.56
N SER A 213 32.53 -2.23 -9.86
CA SER A 213 33.43 -1.14 -10.26
C SER A 213 34.90 -1.58 -10.26
N ARG A 214 35.33 -2.33 -9.22
CA ARG A 214 36.70 -2.87 -9.14
C ARG A 214 36.97 -3.87 -10.25
N ALA A 215 36.03 -4.76 -10.54
CA ALA A 215 36.14 -5.71 -11.64
C ALA A 215 36.26 -5.02 -13.00
N LYS A 216 35.49 -3.93 -13.23
CA LYS A 216 35.63 -3.10 -14.43
C LYS A 216 37.03 -2.50 -14.56
N GLY A 217 37.59 -1.97 -13.46
CA GLY A 217 38.95 -1.44 -13.44
C GLY A 217 40.01 -2.48 -13.83
N LEU A 218 39.94 -3.69 -13.25
CA LEU A 218 40.87 -4.79 -13.56
C LEU A 218 40.76 -5.26 -15.01
N LEU A 219 39.53 -5.31 -15.56
CA LEU A 219 39.32 -5.64 -16.96
C LEU A 219 39.95 -4.58 -17.88
N ALA A 220 39.73 -3.29 -17.61
CA ALA A 220 40.32 -2.20 -18.39
C ALA A 220 41.86 -2.21 -18.36
N GLU A 221 42.45 -2.47 -17.19
CA GLU A 221 43.91 -2.62 -17.06
C GLU A 221 44.43 -3.80 -17.89
N THR A 222 43.73 -4.94 -17.82
CA THR A 222 44.08 -6.15 -18.57
C THR A 222 44.01 -5.90 -20.08
N GLU A 223 42.97 -5.22 -20.56
CA GLU A 223 42.88 -4.81 -21.97
C GLU A 223 44.05 -3.93 -22.39
N GLY A 224 44.40 -2.94 -21.56
CA GLY A 224 45.54 -2.06 -21.83
C GLY A 224 46.86 -2.82 -21.94
N ARG A 225 47.07 -3.82 -21.08
CA ARG A 225 48.26 -4.71 -21.13
C ARG A 225 48.28 -5.57 -22.39
N VAL A 226 47.16 -6.22 -22.73
CA VAL A 226 47.06 -7.06 -23.93
C VAL A 226 47.26 -6.22 -25.20
N ALA A 227 46.72 -5.00 -25.25
CA ALA A 227 46.91 -4.08 -26.37
C ALA A 227 48.38 -3.65 -26.53
N ARG A 228 49.11 -3.40 -25.43
CA ARG A 228 50.55 -3.11 -25.48
C ARG A 228 51.35 -4.29 -26.04
N ILE A 229 51.15 -5.49 -25.49
CA ILE A 229 51.83 -6.71 -25.97
C ILE A 229 51.58 -6.93 -27.47
N SER A 230 50.35 -6.70 -27.94
CA SER A 230 50.01 -6.80 -29.36
C SER A 230 50.84 -5.82 -30.23
N LYS A 231 50.98 -4.56 -29.79
CA LYS A 231 51.81 -3.56 -30.48
C LYS A 231 53.30 -3.92 -30.46
N ASP A 232 53.80 -4.42 -29.33
CA ASP A 232 55.20 -4.81 -29.19
C ASP A 232 55.55 -5.99 -30.11
N LEU A 233 54.63 -6.96 -30.25
CA LEU A 233 54.79 -8.08 -31.18
C LEU A 233 54.75 -7.62 -32.65
N ASP A 234 53.90 -6.65 -32.99
CA ASP A 234 53.91 -6.03 -34.33
C ASP A 234 55.24 -5.32 -34.63
N HIS A 235 55.74 -4.56 -33.66
CA HIS A 235 57.02 -3.87 -33.78
C HIS A 235 58.18 -4.87 -33.92
N ALA A 236 58.21 -5.92 -33.10
CA ALA A 236 59.22 -6.97 -33.15
C ALA A 236 59.22 -7.71 -34.50
N ALA A 237 58.04 -8.04 -35.03
CA ALA A 237 57.92 -8.67 -36.35
C ALA A 237 58.49 -7.76 -37.45
N LYS A 238 58.11 -6.48 -37.45
CA LYS A 238 58.59 -5.49 -38.42
C LYS A 238 60.10 -5.29 -38.36
N MET A 239 60.67 -5.19 -37.16
CA MET A 239 62.12 -5.05 -36.98
C MET A 239 62.86 -6.30 -37.46
N ALA A 240 62.35 -7.49 -37.14
CA ALA A 240 62.95 -8.75 -37.59
C ALA A 240 62.93 -8.91 -39.11
N ASP A 241 61.85 -8.47 -39.79
CA ASP A 241 61.79 -8.45 -41.26
C ASP A 241 62.87 -7.52 -41.84
N LEU A 242 63.05 -6.32 -41.27
CA LEU A 242 64.02 -5.32 -41.75
C LEU A 242 65.48 -5.79 -41.69
N VAL A 243 65.81 -6.67 -40.74
CA VAL A 243 67.17 -7.20 -40.56
C VAL A 243 67.35 -8.63 -41.09
N GLY A 244 66.37 -9.14 -41.86
CA GLY A 244 66.45 -10.47 -42.50
C GLY A 244 66.29 -11.66 -41.56
N MET A 245 65.73 -11.48 -40.35
CA MET A 245 65.54 -12.54 -39.35
C MET A 245 64.15 -13.19 -39.45
N GLU A 246 63.89 -13.91 -40.54
CA GLU A 246 62.56 -14.48 -40.86
C GLU A 246 61.97 -15.36 -39.75
N ALA A 247 62.79 -16.21 -39.12
CA ALA A 247 62.34 -17.09 -38.03
C ALA A 247 61.82 -16.29 -36.82
N ARG A 248 62.43 -15.14 -36.52
CA ARG A 248 61.98 -14.25 -35.43
C ARG A 248 60.71 -13.49 -35.80
N ALA A 249 60.58 -13.07 -37.06
CA ALA A 249 59.36 -12.43 -37.55
C ALA A 249 58.17 -13.40 -37.51
N GLN A 250 58.36 -14.66 -37.91
CA GLN A 250 57.33 -15.70 -37.79
C GLN A 250 56.97 -16.00 -36.33
N ALA A 251 57.96 -16.10 -35.43
CA ALA A 251 57.71 -16.33 -34.01
C ALA A 251 56.86 -15.22 -33.37
N ALA A 252 57.15 -13.94 -33.67
CA ALA A 252 56.38 -12.80 -33.18
C ALA A 252 54.92 -12.82 -33.70
N ARG A 253 54.71 -13.14 -34.99
CA ARG A 253 53.38 -13.28 -35.59
C ARG A 253 52.59 -14.45 -34.99
N GLN A 254 53.24 -15.60 -34.77
CA GLN A 254 52.61 -16.75 -34.11
C GLN A 254 52.21 -16.43 -32.66
N GLN A 255 53.07 -15.72 -31.93
CA GLN A 255 52.77 -15.29 -30.57
C GLN A 255 51.62 -14.27 -30.54
N LYS A 256 51.54 -13.38 -31.54
CA LYS A 256 50.40 -12.46 -31.70
C LYS A 256 49.09 -13.22 -31.97
N ALA A 257 49.11 -14.21 -32.87
CA ALA A 257 47.95 -15.04 -33.17
C ALA A 257 47.42 -15.77 -31.92
N LYS A 258 48.31 -16.18 -31.00
CA LYS A 258 47.93 -16.79 -29.71
C LYS A 258 47.22 -15.82 -28.76
N ILE A 259 47.52 -14.51 -28.80
CA ILE A 259 46.90 -13.51 -27.90
C ILE A 259 45.65 -12.82 -28.44
N THR A 260 45.41 -12.88 -29.76
CA THR A 260 44.20 -12.36 -30.41
C THR A 260 42.89 -12.86 -29.77
N PRO A 261 42.68 -14.16 -29.51
CA PRO A 261 41.44 -14.63 -28.88
C PRO A 261 41.24 -14.09 -27.46
N HIS A 262 42.33 -13.88 -26.70
CA HIS A 262 42.26 -13.27 -25.36
C HIS A 262 41.84 -11.79 -25.44
N THR A 263 42.29 -11.07 -26.46
CA THR A 263 41.88 -9.67 -26.71
C THR A 263 40.39 -9.56 -26.99
N ALA A 264 39.85 -10.46 -27.82
CA ALA A 264 38.42 -10.51 -28.14
C ALA A 264 37.57 -10.90 -26.91
N ALA A 265 38.05 -11.85 -26.10
CA ALA A 265 37.36 -12.30 -24.90
C ALA A 265 37.22 -11.19 -23.84
N VAL A 266 38.28 -10.42 -23.58
CA VAL A 266 38.23 -9.33 -22.57
C VAL A 266 37.27 -8.21 -23.03
N ARG A 267 37.31 -7.82 -24.31
CA ARG A 267 36.35 -6.84 -24.89
C ARG A 267 34.91 -7.32 -24.82
N ALA A 268 34.67 -8.61 -25.09
CA ALA A 268 33.34 -9.19 -24.98
C ALA A 268 32.81 -9.20 -23.54
N MET A 269 33.68 -9.41 -22.54
CA MET A 269 33.31 -9.35 -21.11
C MET A 269 32.91 -7.94 -20.66
N GLN A 270 33.48 -6.89 -21.28
CA GLN A 270 33.04 -5.51 -21.04
C GLN A 270 31.69 -5.20 -21.71
N GLN A 271 31.47 -5.67 -22.95
CA GLN A 271 30.28 -5.35 -23.73
C GLN A 271 29.03 -6.12 -23.30
N ARG A 272 29.15 -7.40 -22.89
CA ARG A 272 27.99 -8.23 -22.49
C ARG A 272 27.22 -7.72 -21.27
N ARG A 273 27.75 -6.78 -20.49
CA ARG A 273 27.06 -6.21 -19.32
C ARG A 273 26.29 -4.91 -19.59
N GLY A 274 26.32 -4.36 -20.81
CA GLY A 274 25.52 -3.20 -21.20
C GLY A 274 24.06 -3.50 -21.58
N ASN A 275 23.73 -4.76 -21.88
CA ASN A 275 22.38 -5.17 -22.33
C ASN A 275 21.54 -5.89 -21.26
N GLY A 276 22.01 -5.94 -20.01
CA GLY A 276 21.32 -6.59 -18.88
C GLY A 276 20.54 -5.65 -17.96
N GLU A 277 20.46 -4.36 -18.29
CA GLU A 277 19.58 -3.38 -17.63
C GLU A 277 18.41 -3.05 -18.57
N ARG A 278 17.45 -3.98 -18.66
CA ARG A 278 16.06 -3.72 -19.05
C ARG A 278 15.15 -4.57 -18.18
#